data_AF-A0A497PFX9-F1
#
_entry.id   AF-A0A497PFX9-F1
#
_cell.length_a   1.000
_cell.length_b   1.000
_cell.length_c   1.000
_cell.angle_alpha   90.00
_cell.angle_beta   90.00
_cell.angle_gamma   90.00
#
_symmetry.space_group_name_H-M   'P 1'
#
loop_
_entity.id
_entity.type
_entity.pdbx_description
1 polymer ?
#
loop_
_entity_poly.entity_id
_entity_poly.type
_entity_poly.pdbx_seq_one_letter_code
_entity_poly.pdbx_strand_id
1 'polypeptide(L)'
;MKHSEFIEEIKDFINVYCFDYFHSIDYVLNEIEDEHQLKAIVRLYDNYGHNWEIPVGLTSDGNFCIIANEELNYFFEPTDAGLYCFLWHKAMERITDGN
;
A
#
# COMPACT_ATOMS: atom_id res chain seq x y z
N MET A 1 -0.51 -1.42 -17.94
CA MET A 1 0.84 -1.30 -17.35
C MET A 1 1.50 -2.67 -17.35
N LYS A 2 2.81 -2.77 -17.61
CA LYS A 2 3.52 -4.06 -17.54
C LYS A 2 3.88 -4.40 -16.09
N HIS A 3 3.99 -5.69 -15.77
CA HIS A 3 4.41 -6.16 -14.46
C HIS A 3 5.74 -5.53 -13.95
N SER A 4 6.72 -5.34 -14.85
CA SER A 4 7.99 -4.68 -14.49
C SER A 4 7.81 -3.22 -14.10
N GLU A 5 6.89 -2.49 -14.75
CA GLU A 5 6.61 -1.08 -14.44
C GLU A 5 5.92 -0.98 -13.07
N PHE A 6 4.99 -1.88 -12.77
CA PHE A 6 4.33 -1.97 -11.45
C PHE A 6 5.32 -2.19 -10.31
N ILE A 7 6.26 -3.12 -10.48
CA ILE A 7 7.29 -3.38 -9.46
C ILE A 7 8.13 -2.13 -9.22
N GLU A 8 8.54 -1.42 -10.28
CA GLU A 8 9.36 -0.22 -10.13
C GLU A 8 8.57 0.90 -9.44
N GLU A 9 7.28 1.11 -9.77
CA GLU A 9 6.44 2.08 -9.06
C GLU A 9 6.27 1.75 -7.57
N ILE A 10 6.13 0.47 -7.21
CA ILE A 10 6.11 0.06 -5.80
C ILE A 10 7.41 0.39 -5.09
N LYS A 11 8.56 0.11 -5.74
CA LYS A 11 9.87 0.43 -5.17
C LYS A 11 10.04 1.93 -5.00
N ASP A 12 9.62 2.72 -5.97
CA ASP A 12 9.68 4.19 -5.90
C ASP A 12 8.78 4.71 -4.78
N PHE A 13 7.54 4.22 -4.68
CA PHE A 13 6.63 4.55 -3.57
C PHE A 13 7.26 4.28 -2.19
N ILE A 14 7.89 3.11 -2.03
CA ILE A 14 8.57 2.75 -0.79
C ILE A 14 9.77 3.67 -0.52
N ASN A 15 10.64 3.86 -1.51
CA ASN A 15 11.86 4.64 -1.35
C ASN A 15 11.57 6.11 -1.06
N VAL A 16 10.54 6.68 -1.69
CA VAL A 16 10.21 8.10 -1.57
C VAL A 16 9.40 8.37 -0.30
N TYR A 17 8.42 7.53 0.01
CA TYR A 17 7.42 7.87 1.04
C TYR A 17 7.56 7.09 2.35
N CYS A 18 8.28 5.96 2.35
CA CYS A 18 8.39 5.10 3.54
C CYS A 18 9.75 5.20 4.24
N PHE A 19 10.79 5.68 3.57
CA PHE A 19 12.16 5.62 4.09
C PHE A 19 12.36 6.41 5.40
N ASP A 20 11.74 7.58 5.54
CA ASP A 20 11.89 8.42 6.74
C ASP A 20 11.01 7.97 7.93
N TYR A 21 9.95 7.20 7.67
CA TYR A 21 8.95 6.83 8.67
C TYR A 21 9.15 5.42 9.26
N PHE A 22 9.86 4.53 8.57
CA PHE A 22 9.92 3.10 8.90
C PHE A 22 11.35 2.62 9.13
N HIS A 23 11.58 1.85 10.20
CA HIS A 23 12.92 1.40 10.63
C HIS A 23 13.44 0.21 9.83
N SER A 24 12.53 -0.62 9.32
CA SER A 24 12.84 -1.73 8.42
C SER A 24 11.70 -1.92 7.43
N ILE A 25 12.07 -1.98 6.15
CA ILE A 25 11.15 -2.25 5.05
C ILE A 25 11.42 -3.70 4.64
N ASP A 26 10.44 -4.57 4.87
CA ASP A 26 10.45 -5.94 4.34
C ASP A 26 9.22 -6.07 3.44
N TYR A 27 9.40 -6.06 2.13
CA TYR A 27 8.25 -6.13 1.23
C TYR A 27 8.08 -7.57 0.74
N VAL A 28 6.86 -8.07 0.86
CA VAL A 28 6.47 -9.34 0.22
C VAL A 28 5.59 -8.96 -0.97
N LEU A 29 6.18 -8.95 -2.17
CA LEU A 29 5.38 -8.97 -3.38
C LEU A 29 4.63 -10.31 -3.40
N ASN A 30 3.38 -10.32 -2.92
CA ASN A 30 2.52 -11.49 -3.05
C ASN A 30 2.28 -11.79 -4.54
N GLU A 31 2.01 -13.06 -4.81
CA GLU A 31 1.87 -13.62 -6.15
C GLU A 31 0.90 -12.79 -6.99
N ILE A 32 1.38 -12.33 -8.14
CA ILE A 32 0.52 -11.74 -9.17
C ILE A 32 -0.27 -12.87 -9.79
N GLU A 33 -1.52 -12.97 -9.39
CA GLU A 33 -2.44 -13.98 -9.91
C GLU A 33 -2.86 -13.69 -11.35
N ASP A 34 -2.85 -12.41 -11.76
CA ASP A 34 -3.26 -11.96 -13.09
C ASP A 34 -2.45 -10.72 -13.52
N GLU A 35 -1.84 -10.77 -14.71
CA GLU A 35 -1.10 -9.66 -15.31
C GLU A 35 -1.97 -8.43 -15.61
N HIS A 36 -3.29 -8.60 -15.64
CA HIS A 36 -4.28 -7.53 -15.83
C HIS A 36 -4.89 -7.06 -14.50
N GLN A 37 -4.58 -7.72 -13.37
CA GLN A 37 -5.00 -7.32 -12.02
C GLN A 37 -3.79 -7.30 -11.08
N LEU A 38 -2.79 -6.49 -11.44
CA LEU A 38 -1.58 -6.33 -10.65
C LEU A 38 -1.94 -5.80 -9.25
N LYS A 39 -1.64 -6.60 -8.24
CA LYS A 39 -1.80 -6.28 -6.82
C LYS A 39 -0.54 -6.71 -6.06
N ALA A 40 -0.23 -6.01 -4.98
CA ALA A 40 0.83 -6.37 -4.05
C ALA A 40 0.50 -5.90 -2.63
N ILE A 41 1.18 -6.46 -1.63
CA ILE A 41 1.09 -6.01 -0.25
C ILE A 41 2.47 -5.56 0.21
N VAL A 42 2.63 -4.27 0.48
CA VAL A 42 3.86 -3.74 1.05
C VAL A 42 3.78 -3.87 2.56
N ARG A 43 4.74 -4.59 3.18
CA ARG A 43 4.83 -4.69 4.64
C ARG A 43 5.88 -3.72 5.18
N LEU A 44 5.52 -2.93 6.19
CA LEU A 44 6.40 -1.92 6.80
C LEU A 44 6.36 -2.04 8.33
N TYR A 45 7.50 -1.73 8.97
CA TYR A 45 7.66 -1.74 10.42
C TYR A 45 8.01 -0.35 10.92
N ASP A 46 7.16 0.22 11.79
CA ASP A 46 7.42 1.55 12.36
C ASP A 46 8.34 1.50 13.59
N ASN A 47 8.81 2.66 14.03
CA ASN A 47 9.69 2.78 15.21
C ASN A 47 9.02 2.37 16.54
N TYR A 48 7.71 2.10 16.54
CA TYR A 48 6.94 1.68 17.70
C TYR A 48 6.67 0.16 17.70
N GLY A 49 7.21 -0.57 16.72
CA GLY A 49 7.04 -2.01 16.59
C GLY A 49 5.71 -2.42 15.97
N HIS A 50 4.99 -1.50 15.33
CA HIS A 50 3.78 -1.86 14.59
C HIS A 50 4.12 -2.33 13.18
N ASN A 51 3.36 -3.33 12.74
CA ASN A 51 3.38 -3.83 11.38
C ASN A 51 2.23 -3.21 10.60
N TRP A 52 2.55 -2.75 9.40
CA TRP A 52 1.61 -2.17 8.46
C TRP A 52 1.61 -2.99 7.19
N GLU A 53 0.42 -3.36 6.72
CA GLU A 53 0.24 -4.02 5.43
C GLU A 53 -0.51 -3.03 4.53
N ILE A 54 0.18 -2.57 3.48
CA ILE A 54 -0.35 -1.59 2.53
C ILE A 54 -0.65 -2.34 1.24
N PRO A 55 -1.92 -2.67 0.96
CA PRO A 55 -2.30 -3.24 -0.31
C PRO A 55 -2.24 -2.15 -1.38
N VAL A 56 -1.58 -2.47 -2.48
CA VAL A 56 -1.41 -1.61 -3.64
C VAL A 56 -1.81 -2.36 -4.89
N GLY A 57 -2.27 -1.65 -5.90
CA GLY A 57 -2.70 -2.28 -7.15
C GLY A 57 -3.13 -1.29 -8.20
N LEU A 58 -3.89 -1.80 -9.17
CA LEU A 58 -4.45 -1.00 -10.26
C LEU A 58 -5.94 -0.73 -10.07
N THR A 59 -6.36 0.50 -10.38
CA THR A 59 -7.78 0.84 -10.55
C THR A 59 -8.32 0.24 -11.85
N SER A 60 -9.64 0.27 -12.04
CA SER A 60 -10.30 -0.16 -13.29
C SER A 60 -9.78 0.56 -14.55
N ASP A 61 -9.28 1.78 -14.37
CA ASP A 61 -8.74 2.61 -15.45
C ASP A 61 -7.24 2.35 -15.67
N GLY A 62 -6.66 1.39 -14.93
CA GLY A 62 -5.27 0.99 -15.03
C GLY A 62 -4.28 1.90 -14.31
N ASN A 63 -4.73 2.74 -13.37
CA ASN A 63 -3.87 3.63 -12.59
C ASN A 63 -3.41 2.97 -11.29
N PHE A 64 -2.15 3.19 -10.91
CA PHE A 64 -1.61 2.71 -9.63
C PHE A 64 -2.27 3.41 -8.44
N CYS A 65 -2.52 2.67 -7.36
CA CYS A 65 -3.20 3.17 -6.17
C CYS A 65 -2.89 2.36 -4.90
N ILE A 66 -3.20 2.96 -3.75
CA ILE A 66 -3.27 2.28 -2.45
C ILE A 66 -4.72 1.88 -2.20
N ILE A 67 -4.96 0.63 -1.82
CA ILE A 67 -6.30 0.06 -1.69
C ILE A 67 -6.79 0.17 -0.24
N ALA A 68 -7.79 1.01 0.02
CA ALA A 68 -8.34 1.14 1.38
C ALA A 68 -9.40 0.06 1.66
N ASN A 69 -10.29 -0.15 0.69
CA ASN A 69 -11.36 -1.15 0.73
C ASN A 69 -11.71 -1.58 -0.71
N GLU A 70 -11.52 -2.86 -1.02
CA GLU A 70 -11.80 -3.41 -2.35
C GLU A 70 -13.30 -3.48 -2.65
N GLU A 71 -14.13 -3.87 -1.67
CA GLU A 71 -15.57 -4.05 -1.84
C GLU A 71 -16.27 -2.73 -2.20
N LEU A 72 -15.77 -1.63 -1.66
CA LEU A 72 -16.30 -0.28 -1.88
C LEU A 72 -15.58 0.49 -2.98
N ASN A 73 -14.59 -0.12 -3.65
CA ASN A 73 -13.77 0.53 -4.68
C ASN A 73 -13.15 1.85 -4.17
N TYR A 74 -12.70 1.84 -2.91
CA TYR A 74 -12.15 3.01 -2.23
C TYR A 74 -10.62 2.93 -2.20
N PHE A 75 -9.99 3.95 -2.78
CA PHE A 75 -8.54 4.01 -3.01
C PHE A 75 -7.96 5.36 -2.60
N PHE A 76 -6.67 5.35 -2.27
CA PHE A 76 -5.86 6.55 -2.10
C PHE A 76 -4.81 6.66 -3.21
N GLU A 77 -4.40 7.89 -3.50
CA GLU A 77 -3.30 8.15 -4.42
C GLU A 77 -1.99 7.56 -3.87
N PRO A 78 -1.08 7.08 -4.73
CA PRO A 78 0.22 6.53 -4.33
C PRO A 78 1.24 7.64 -4.04
N THR A 79 0.89 8.56 -3.14
CA THR A 79 1.68 9.73 -2.74
C THR A 79 1.94 9.70 -1.23
N ASP A 80 2.75 10.65 -0.73
CA ASP A 80 2.96 10.88 0.70
C ASP A 80 1.63 11.14 1.43
N ALA A 81 0.81 12.04 0.87
CA ALA A 81 -0.49 12.39 1.42
C ALA A 81 -1.46 11.21 1.39
N GLY A 82 -1.47 10.43 0.30
CA GLY A 82 -2.30 9.24 0.19
C GLY A 82 -1.88 8.14 1.16
N LEU A 83 -0.57 7.90 1.33
CA LEU A 83 -0.03 6.99 2.33
C LEU A 83 -0.41 7.43 3.75
N TYR A 84 -0.23 8.71 4.08
CA TYR A 84 -0.61 9.23 5.38
C TYR A 84 -2.11 9.04 5.67
N CYS A 85 -2.97 9.35 4.69
CA CYS A 85 -4.41 9.12 4.79
C CYS A 85 -4.75 7.65 5.00
N PHE A 86 -4.08 6.73 4.27
CA PHE A 86 -4.28 5.29 4.45
C PHE A 86 -3.88 4.83 5.87
N LEU A 87 -2.69 5.21 6.34
CA LEU A 87 -2.20 4.82 7.66
C LEU A 87 -3.12 5.36 8.77
N TRP A 88 -3.57 6.62 8.64
CA TRP A 88 -4.53 7.20 9.58
C TRP A 88 -5.87 6.47 9.55
N HIS A 89 -6.40 6.17 8.36
CA HIS A 89 -7.63 5.41 8.20
C HIS A 89 -7.55 4.04 8.88
N LYS A 90 -6.46 3.29 8.66
CA LYS A 90 -6.23 1.99 9.33
C LYS A 90 -6.03 2.11 10.83
N ALA A 91 -5.35 3.15 11.30
CA ALA A 91 -5.21 3.42 12.73
C ALA A 91 -6.58 3.69 13.37
N MET A 92 -7.45 4.45 12.70
CA MET A 92 -8.80 4.73 13.16
C MET A 92 -9.68 3.47 13.19
N GLU A 93 -9.61 2.62 12.16
CA GLU A 93 -10.32 1.33 12.14
C GLU A 93 -9.94 0.47 13.35
N ARG A 94 -8.65 0.35 13.66
CA ARG A 94 -8.16 -0.38 14.84
C ARG A 94 -8.73 0.15 16.16
N ILE A 95 -8.95 1.46 16.27
CA ILE A 95 -9.53 2.08 17.47
C ILE A 95 -11.05 1.80 17.54
N THR A 96 -11.75 1.85 16.41
CA THR A 96 -13.20 1.60 16.36
C THR A 96 -13.59 0.13 16.49
N ASP A 97 -12.76 -0.78 15.97
CA ASP A 97 -12.98 -2.23 16.04
C ASP A 97 -12.54 -2.83 17.38
N GLY A 98 -11.76 -2.08 18.17
CA GLY A 98 -11.26 -2.46 19.49
C GLY A 98 -12.29 -2.38 20.62
N ASN A 99 -13.46 -3.02 20.44
CA ASN A 99 -14.27 -3.52 21.57
C ASN A 99 -13.70 -4.85 22.08
#